data_AF-A0A1Q9P2T6-F1
#
_entry.id   AF-A0A1Q9P2T6-F1
#
_cell.length_a   1.000
_cell.length_b   1.000
_cell.length_c   1.000
_cell.angle_alpha   90.00
_cell.angle_beta   90.00
_cell.angle_gamma   90.00
#
_symmetry.space_group_name_H-M   'P 1'
#
loop_
_entity.id
_entity.type
_entity.pdbx_description
1 polymer ?
#
loop_
_entity_poly.entity_id
_entity_poly.type
_entity_poly.pdbx_seq_one_letter_code
_entity_poly.pdbx_strand_id
1 'polypeptide(L)'
;MDKEGFRRYLTDREQPIPEDQIVENTQMVERFEEFLKQFGKTLETAVEEEFSKFSKIMIEEGSNSYLNYAAISRYAFFVKNMDLYLPVLAIFDGGEVMNVLHERLGEHVGEEKRDEILPKEKLPPLGMPDSEKMKVTREVVKQMEKSLDPADCKKILADVAHGLPRDFRKGEREKFLKAGSIDEYLKQKRENAIAELEKHRDDGSLFYNQYITDDVVDFVKSRPDVMSGERRGNTIYHTKIPFMVQEFLETTDEKMKRYYACHCAWARESILDDEVDVSSEFCHCSGGFTKQPWEAALDQPLEYEMVKSVLQGDDECSFVIQLPKDVE
;
A
#
# COMPACT_ATOMS: atom_id res chain seq x y z
N MET A 1 -1.08 27.47 14.80
CA MET A 1 -0.03 26.88 13.94
C MET A 1 1.12 27.85 13.73
N ASP A 2 2.36 27.37 13.62
CA ASP A 2 3.52 28.12 13.13
C ASP A 2 3.48 28.27 11.59
N LYS A 3 2.95 29.40 11.10
CA LYS A 3 2.78 29.66 9.66
C LYS A 3 4.09 29.97 8.95
N GLU A 4 4.96 30.76 9.58
CA GLU A 4 6.24 31.18 8.98
C GLU A 4 7.23 30.02 8.91
N GLY A 5 7.29 29.19 9.96
CA GLY A 5 8.06 27.95 9.95
C GLY A 5 7.55 26.98 8.90
N PHE A 6 6.23 26.78 8.81
CA PHE A 6 5.64 25.89 7.81
C PHE A 6 5.89 26.37 6.38
N ARG A 7 5.75 27.67 6.13
CA ARG A 7 6.08 28.25 4.82
C ARG A 7 7.53 27.96 4.43
N ARG A 8 8.49 28.24 5.33
CA ARG A 8 9.91 27.93 5.10
C ARG A 8 10.13 26.44 4.84
N TYR A 9 9.48 25.57 5.61
CA TYR A 9 9.54 24.12 5.39
C TYR A 9 9.06 23.71 3.98
N LEU A 10 8.04 24.38 3.43
CA LEU A 10 7.54 24.10 2.08
C LEU A 10 8.41 24.72 0.96
N THR A 11 9.15 25.79 1.24
CA THR A 11 10.01 26.47 0.24
C THR A 11 11.45 25.94 0.21
N ASP A 12 12.00 25.53 1.36
CA ASP A 12 13.44 25.26 1.52
C ASP A 12 13.81 23.79 1.22
N ARG A 13 12.88 23.04 0.64
CA ARG A 13 13.05 21.63 0.21
C ARG A 13 13.62 21.53 -1.20
N GLU A 14 14.18 20.37 -1.55
CA GLU A 14 14.76 20.11 -2.88
C GLU A 14 13.78 20.38 -4.03
N GLN A 15 12.49 20.10 -3.81
CA GLN A 15 11.39 20.42 -4.72
C GLN A 15 10.38 21.36 -4.05
N PRO A 16 10.58 22.70 -4.14
CA PRO A 16 9.72 23.67 -3.49
C PRO A 16 8.26 23.57 -3.94
N ILE A 17 7.33 23.79 -3.01
CA ILE A 17 5.89 23.84 -3.33
C ILE A 17 5.55 25.20 -3.97
N PRO A 18 4.75 25.23 -5.05
CA PRO A 18 4.27 26.48 -5.66
C PRO A 18 3.54 27.39 -4.67
N GLU A 19 3.69 28.71 -4.84
CA GLU A 19 3.18 29.72 -3.89
C GLU A 19 1.66 29.66 -3.69
N ASP A 20 0.90 29.45 -4.76
CA ASP A 20 -0.54 29.24 -4.74
C ASP A 20 -0.93 28.03 -3.90
N GLN A 21 -0.21 26.91 -4.06
CA GLN A 21 -0.42 25.72 -3.23
C GLN A 21 -0.03 25.95 -1.76
N ILE A 22 1.01 26.74 -1.47
CA ILE A 22 1.38 27.07 -0.08
C ILE A 22 0.22 27.81 0.62
N VAL A 23 -0.44 28.74 -0.08
CA VAL A 23 -1.61 29.45 0.46
C VAL A 23 -2.75 28.48 0.76
N GLU A 24 -3.09 27.61 -0.19
CA GLU A 24 -4.16 26.61 -0.01
C GLU A 24 -3.82 25.61 1.12
N ASN A 25 -2.58 25.13 1.17
CA ASN A 25 -2.10 24.21 2.21
C ASN A 25 -2.21 24.85 3.60
N THR A 26 -1.82 26.13 3.71
CA THR A 26 -1.91 26.88 4.97
C THR A 26 -3.36 27.00 5.42
N GLN A 27 -4.28 27.37 4.52
CA GLN A 27 -5.71 27.49 4.83
C GLN A 27 -6.32 26.15 5.29
N MET A 28 -5.95 25.04 4.65
CA MET A 28 -6.43 23.71 5.03
C MET A 28 -5.95 23.32 6.44
N VAL A 29 -4.68 23.59 6.77
CA VAL A 29 -4.14 23.31 8.10
C VAL A 29 -4.80 24.19 9.17
N GLU A 30 -5.02 25.48 8.90
CA GLU A 30 -5.76 26.38 9.81
C GLU A 30 -7.17 25.88 10.06
N ARG A 31 -7.84 25.42 9.01
CA ARG A 31 -9.18 24.85 9.10
C ARG A 31 -9.20 23.61 9.99
N PHE A 32 -8.22 22.71 9.82
CA PHE A 32 -8.10 21.54 10.67
C PHE A 32 -7.78 21.93 12.12
N GLU A 33 -6.90 22.91 12.34
CA GLU A 33 -6.60 23.44 13.68
C GLU A 33 -7.85 23.99 14.38
N GLU A 34 -8.69 24.74 13.66
CA GLU A 34 -9.96 25.25 14.20
C GLU A 34 -10.89 24.09 14.58
N PHE A 35 -11.01 23.08 13.71
CA PHE A 35 -11.78 21.88 13.98
C PHE A 35 -11.30 21.14 15.25
N LEU A 36 -9.99 21.09 15.49
CA LEU A 36 -9.42 20.40 16.67
C LEU A 36 -9.79 21.05 18.01
N LYS A 37 -10.12 22.35 18.02
CA LYS A 37 -10.47 23.07 19.26
C LYS A 37 -11.67 22.46 19.98
N GLN A 38 -12.63 21.89 19.25
CA GLN A 38 -13.80 21.27 19.85
C GLN A 38 -13.46 19.99 20.65
N PHE A 39 -12.28 19.41 20.43
CA PHE A 39 -11.76 18.25 21.15
C PHE A 39 -10.69 18.63 22.18
N GLY A 40 -10.37 19.92 22.32
CA GLY A 40 -9.26 20.37 23.16
C GLY A 40 -7.89 19.87 22.67
N LYS A 41 -7.76 19.59 21.36
CA LYS A 41 -6.56 19.10 20.71
C LYS A 41 -5.86 20.21 19.93
N THR A 42 -4.59 19.99 19.64
CA THR A 42 -3.76 20.84 18.77
C THR A 42 -3.18 20.02 17.63
N LEU A 43 -2.54 20.67 16.64
CA LEU A 43 -1.88 19.98 15.53
C LEU A 43 -0.74 19.06 16.01
N GLU A 44 -0.15 19.34 17.18
CA GLU A 44 0.89 18.53 17.82
C GLU A 44 0.34 17.34 18.63
N THR A 45 -0.96 17.32 18.95
CA THR A 45 -1.56 16.32 19.86
C THR A 45 -2.76 15.57 19.30
N ALA A 46 -3.24 15.96 18.12
CA ALA A 46 -4.24 15.24 17.36
C ALA A 46 -3.71 13.87 16.93
N VAL A 47 -4.60 12.90 16.88
CA VAL A 47 -4.30 11.52 16.43
C VAL A 47 -5.28 11.12 15.33
N GLU A 48 -5.21 9.85 14.91
CA GLU A 48 -6.11 9.28 13.91
C GLU A 48 -7.59 9.57 14.19
N GLU A 49 -8.04 9.49 15.43
CA GLU A 49 -9.45 9.69 15.79
C GLU A 49 -10.01 11.05 15.34
N GLU A 50 -9.31 12.14 15.64
CA GLU A 50 -9.74 13.48 15.20
C GLU A 50 -9.63 13.62 13.68
N PHE A 51 -8.56 13.06 13.10
CA PHE A 51 -8.35 13.10 11.67
C PHE A 51 -9.43 12.37 10.89
N SER A 52 -9.83 11.16 11.29
CA SER A 52 -10.92 10.41 10.65
C SER A 52 -12.24 11.16 10.70
N LYS A 53 -12.54 11.85 11.81
CA LYS A 53 -13.74 12.71 11.92
C LYS A 53 -13.67 13.89 10.95
N PHE A 54 -12.50 14.52 10.82
CA PHE A 54 -12.32 15.63 9.87
C PHE A 54 -12.38 15.17 8.40
N SER A 55 -11.80 14.01 8.10
CA SER A 55 -11.86 13.40 6.77
C SER A 55 -13.30 13.13 6.34
N LYS A 56 -14.17 12.66 7.24
CA LYS A 56 -15.61 12.52 6.96
C LYS A 56 -16.27 13.84 6.55
N ILE A 57 -15.97 14.93 7.24
CA ILE A 57 -16.45 16.27 6.88
C ILE A 57 -15.92 16.67 5.49
N MET A 58 -14.64 16.44 5.23
CA MET A 58 -14.05 16.74 3.92
C MET A 58 -14.73 15.96 2.79
N ILE A 59 -15.09 14.70 3.02
CA ILE A 59 -15.83 13.87 2.06
C ILE A 59 -17.24 14.42 1.83
N GLU A 60 -17.98 14.72 2.90
CA GLU A 60 -19.36 15.24 2.82
C GLU A 60 -19.44 16.57 2.04
N GLU A 61 -18.41 17.40 2.15
CA GLU A 61 -18.32 18.69 1.46
C GLU A 61 -17.68 18.59 0.06
N GLY A 62 -17.16 17.43 -0.33
CA GLY A 62 -16.40 17.26 -1.57
C GLY A 62 -15.03 17.99 -1.58
N SER A 63 -14.48 18.28 -0.41
CA SER A 63 -13.16 18.91 -0.23
C SER A 63 -12.03 17.90 0.04
N ASN A 64 -12.30 16.60 -0.05
CA ASN A 64 -11.37 15.49 0.17
C ASN A 64 -10.37 15.27 -0.99
N SER A 65 -9.64 16.31 -1.38
CA SER A 65 -8.63 16.23 -2.44
C SER A 65 -7.28 15.74 -1.92
N TYR A 66 -6.44 15.21 -2.83
CA TYR A 66 -5.05 14.84 -2.54
C TYR A 66 -4.28 15.99 -1.89
N LEU A 67 -4.41 17.21 -2.44
CA LEU A 67 -3.69 18.40 -1.95
C LEU A 67 -4.11 18.78 -0.52
N ASN A 68 -5.38 18.60 -0.18
CA ASN A 68 -5.88 18.93 1.16
C ASN A 68 -5.38 17.93 2.20
N TYR A 69 -5.39 16.62 1.91
CA TYR A 69 -4.75 15.65 2.80
C TYR A 69 -3.22 15.86 2.87
N ALA A 70 -2.58 16.20 1.74
CA ALA A 70 -1.14 16.42 1.70
C ALA A 70 -0.74 17.62 2.57
N ALA A 71 -1.58 18.66 2.65
CA ALA A 71 -1.36 19.79 3.54
C ALA A 71 -1.30 19.37 5.01
N ILE A 72 -2.26 18.54 5.45
CA ILE A 72 -2.32 18.02 6.83
C ILE A 72 -1.10 17.14 7.12
N SER A 73 -0.77 16.21 6.21
CA SER A 73 0.40 15.34 6.33
C SER A 73 1.71 16.14 6.42
N ARG A 74 1.91 17.11 5.53
CA ARG A 74 3.10 17.98 5.54
C ARG A 74 3.24 18.73 6.86
N TYR A 75 2.13 19.25 7.39
CA TYR A 75 2.17 19.97 8.66
C TYR A 75 2.44 19.04 9.84
N ALA A 76 1.79 17.87 9.88
CA ALA A 76 2.02 16.85 10.90
C ALA A 76 3.50 16.43 10.96
N PHE A 77 4.11 16.21 9.79
CA PHE A 77 5.55 15.94 9.69
C PHE A 77 6.41 17.11 10.17
N PHE A 78 6.07 18.34 9.76
CA PHE A 78 6.77 19.56 10.18
C PHE A 78 6.81 19.73 11.70
N VAL A 79 5.70 19.46 12.40
CA VAL A 79 5.63 19.51 13.88
C VAL A 79 6.00 18.19 14.55
N LYS A 80 6.42 17.18 13.78
CA LYS A 80 6.82 15.84 14.25
C LYS A 80 5.71 15.08 14.99
N ASN A 81 4.45 15.34 14.65
CA ASN A 81 3.32 14.56 15.14
C ASN A 81 3.13 13.31 14.25
N MET A 82 3.78 12.21 14.64
CA MET A 82 3.73 10.96 13.88
C MET A 82 2.37 10.24 13.98
N ASP A 83 1.66 10.41 15.10
CA ASP A 83 0.32 9.84 15.33
C ASP A 83 -0.75 10.49 14.45
N LEU A 84 -0.48 11.69 13.91
CA LEU A 84 -1.28 12.32 12.86
C LEU A 84 -0.70 12.07 11.46
N TYR A 85 0.63 12.12 11.31
CA TYR A 85 1.28 11.98 10.01
C TYR A 85 0.99 10.64 9.34
N LEU A 86 1.15 9.53 10.08
CA LEU A 86 1.04 8.18 9.53
C LEU A 86 -0.39 7.86 9.05
N PRO A 87 -1.47 8.14 9.81
CA PRO A 87 -2.83 7.94 9.32
C PRO A 87 -3.16 8.76 8.07
N VAL A 88 -2.67 10.00 7.98
CA VAL A 88 -2.91 10.83 6.78
C VAL A 88 -2.13 10.27 5.59
N LEU A 89 -0.89 9.81 5.79
CA LEU A 89 -0.09 9.18 4.75
C LEU A 89 -0.77 7.91 4.21
N ALA A 90 -1.37 7.12 5.09
CA ALA A 90 -2.07 5.87 4.75
C ALA A 90 -3.30 6.07 3.85
N ILE A 91 -3.87 7.29 3.76
CA ILE A 91 -4.95 7.58 2.81
C ILE A 91 -4.47 7.46 1.36
N PHE A 92 -3.23 7.86 1.09
CA PHE A 92 -2.70 7.84 -0.27
C PHE A 92 -2.31 6.44 -0.70
N ASP A 93 -1.80 5.63 0.23
CA ASP A 93 -1.36 4.29 -0.08
C ASP A 93 -2.54 3.38 -0.44
N GLY A 94 -2.56 2.91 -1.68
CA GLY A 94 -3.66 2.12 -2.23
C GLY A 94 -4.98 2.89 -2.40
N GLY A 95 -5.01 4.21 -2.27
CA GLY A 95 -6.24 5.01 -2.44
C GLY A 95 -6.93 4.84 -3.80
N GLU A 96 -6.15 4.53 -4.84
CA GLU A 96 -6.62 4.35 -6.22
C GLU A 96 -7.02 2.91 -6.56
N VAL A 97 -6.86 1.94 -5.65
CA VAL A 97 -7.08 0.51 -5.94
C VAL A 97 -8.46 0.24 -6.55
N MET A 98 -9.53 0.85 -6.01
CA MET A 98 -10.89 0.64 -6.52
C MET A 98 -11.14 1.36 -7.86
N ASN A 99 -10.52 2.52 -8.08
CA ASN A 99 -10.59 3.23 -9.37
C ASN A 99 -9.90 2.39 -10.46
N VAL A 100 -8.71 1.87 -10.17
CA VAL A 100 -7.98 1.00 -11.09
C VAL A 100 -8.73 -0.33 -11.29
N LEU A 101 -9.34 -0.91 -10.26
CA LEU A 101 -10.17 -2.10 -10.43
C LEU A 101 -11.35 -1.85 -11.37
N HIS A 102 -12.04 -0.71 -11.24
CA HIS A 102 -13.09 -0.31 -12.18
C HIS A 102 -12.56 -0.23 -13.62
N GLU A 103 -11.40 0.39 -13.84
CA GLU A 103 -10.76 0.44 -15.16
C GLU A 103 -10.42 -0.96 -15.69
N ARG A 104 -9.78 -1.82 -14.89
CA ARG A 104 -9.39 -3.19 -15.28
C ARG A 104 -10.61 -4.07 -15.58
N LEU A 105 -11.68 -3.96 -14.80
CA LEU A 105 -12.94 -4.62 -15.12
C LEU A 105 -13.44 -4.21 -16.51
N GLY A 106 -13.43 -2.91 -16.84
CA GLY A 106 -13.82 -2.42 -18.16
C GLY A 106 -12.93 -2.96 -19.29
N GLU A 107 -11.62 -3.00 -19.07
CA GLU A 107 -10.65 -3.50 -20.05
C GLU A 107 -10.79 -5.00 -20.34
N HIS A 108 -11.08 -5.83 -19.33
CA HIS A 108 -11.11 -7.29 -19.47
C HIS A 108 -12.50 -7.84 -19.82
N VAL A 109 -13.57 -7.27 -19.27
CA VAL A 109 -14.93 -7.84 -19.38
C VAL A 109 -15.96 -6.89 -19.97
N GLY A 110 -15.54 -5.68 -20.36
CA GLY A 110 -16.40 -4.66 -20.97
C GLY A 110 -17.17 -3.81 -19.96
N GLU A 111 -17.64 -2.65 -20.43
CA GLU A 111 -18.25 -1.61 -19.58
C GLU A 111 -19.55 -2.06 -18.90
N GLU A 112 -20.41 -2.80 -19.60
CA GLU A 112 -21.67 -3.31 -19.06
C GLU A 112 -21.41 -4.21 -17.85
N LYS A 113 -20.50 -5.18 -17.99
CA LYS A 113 -20.15 -6.11 -16.92
C LYS A 113 -19.41 -5.44 -15.77
N ARG A 114 -18.52 -4.49 -16.08
CA ARG A 114 -17.87 -3.62 -15.09
C ARG A 114 -18.91 -2.90 -14.24
N ASP A 115 -19.89 -2.26 -14.85
CA ASP A 115 -20.87 -1.44 -14.14
C ASP A 115 -21.88 -2.29 -13.34
N GLU A 116 -22.09 -3.56 -13.72
CA GLU A 116 -22.78 -4.54 -12.86
C GLU A 116 -22.00 -4.83 -11.56
N ILE A 117 -20.67 -4.90 -11.63
CA ILE A 117 -19.79 -5.31 -10.53
C ILE A 117 -19.39 -4.12 -9.63
N LEU A 118 -18.84 -3.06 -10.24
CA LEU A 118 -18.35 -1.87 -9.58
C LEU A 118 -18.66 -0.65 -10.46
N PRO A 119 -19.89 -0.11 -10.39
CA PRO A 119 -20.26 1.07 -11.15
C PRO A 119 -19.57 2.33 -10.61
N LYS A 120 -19.39 3.32 -11.49
CA LYS A 120 -18.63 4.54 -11.19
C LYS A 120 -19.18 5.32 -10.00
N GLU A 121 -20.50 5.38 -9.84
CA GLU A 121 -21.17 6.07 -8.74
C GLU A 121 -20.98 5.41 -7.37
N LYS A 122 -20.49 4.15 -7.34
CA LYS A 122 -20.15 3.43 -6.11
C LYS A 122 -18.65 3.46 -5.80
N LEU A 123 -17.85 4.17 -6.60
CA LEU A 123 -16.42 4.31 -6.31
C LEU A 123 -16.24 5.03 -4.96
N PRO A 124 -15.41 4.47 -4.07
CA PRO A 124 -15.21 5.03 -2.74
C PRO A 124 -14.44 6.36 -2.81
N PRO A 125 -14.84 7.39 -2.05
CA PRO A 125 -14.11 8.64 -1.97
C PRO A 125 -12.74 8.48 -1.30
N LEU A 126 -11.79 9.35 -1.69
CA LEU A 126 -10.49 9.46 -1.03
C LEU A 126 -10.67 9.83 0.45
N GLY A 127 -9.99 9.08 1.33
CA GLY A 127 -10.07 9.23 2.78
C GLY A 127 -11.17 8.45 3.47
N MET A 128 -11.88 7.57 2.73
CA MET A 128 -12.71 6.55 3.35
C MET A 128 -11.93 5.80 4.44
N PRO A 129 -12.48 5.62 5.67
CA PRO A 129 -11.83 4.84 6.72
C PRO A 129 -11.66 3.37 6.34
N ASP A 130 -10.58 2.73 6.81
CA ASP A 130 -10.29 1.33 6.48
C ASP A 130 -11.43 0.35 6.90
N SER A 131 -12.11 0.64 8.01
CA SER A 131 -13.27 -0.12 8.49
C SER A 131 -14.50 -0.01 7.57
N GLU A 132 -14.53 0.99 6.70
CA GLU A 132 -15.53 1.14 5.63
C GLU A 132 -15.02 0.55 4.31
N LYS A 133 -13.71 0.71 4.00
CA LYS A 133 -13.06 0.12 2.83
C LYS A 133 -13.27 -1.39 2.75
N MET A 134 -13.08 -2.13 3.85
CA MET A 134 -13.27 -3.59 3.87
C MET A 134 -14.68 -4.04 3.45
N LYS A 135 -15.71 -3.23 3.75
CA LYS A 135 -17.10 -3.54 3.39
C LYS A 135 -17.33 -3.36 1.90
N VAL A 136 -16.71 -2.32 1.31
CA VAL A 136 -16.71 -2.11 -0.15
C VAL A 136 -16.01 -3.28 -0.83
N THR A 137 -14.82 -3.66 -0.36
CA THR A 137 -14.05 -4.78 -0.92
C THR A 137 -14.83 -6.07 -0.89
N ARG A 138 -15.43 -6.42 0.25
CA ARG A 138 -16.27 -7.63 0.37
C ARG A 138 -17.36 -7.64 -0.69
N GLU A 139 -18.09 -6.54 -0.87
CA GLU A 139 -19.19 -6.48 -1.83
C GLU A 139 -18.68 -6.60 -3.26
N VAL A 140 -17.63 -5.88 -3.63
CA VAL A 140 -17.08 -5.91 -5.00
C VAL A 140 -16.56 -7.31 -5.35
N VAL A 141 -15.78 -7.92 -4.46
CA VAL A 141 -15.21 -9.26 -4.71
C VAL A 141 -16.32 -10.30 -4.81
N LYS A 142 -17.34 -10.23 -3.95
CA LYS A 142 -18.53 -11.08 -4.04
C LYS A 142 -19.25 -10.92 -5.38
N GLN A 143 -19.37 -9.70 -5.91
CA GLN A 143 -19.97 -9.48 -7.23
C GLN A 143 -19.08 -10.04 -8.34
N MET A 144 -17.75 -9.92 -8.24
CA MET A 144 -16.80 -10.52 -9.18
C MET A 144 -16.95 -12.05 -9.21
N GLU A 145 -16.87 -12.72 -8.06
CA GLU A 145 -16.98 -14.18 -7.94
C GLU A 145 -18.33 -14.72 -8.43
N LYS A 146 -19.41 -13.94 -8.29
CA LYS A 146 -20.72 -14.30 -8.81
C LYS A 146 -20.81 -14.15 -10.33
N SER A 147 -20.08 -13.21 -10.90
CA SER A 147 -20.29 -12.71 -12.25
C SER A 147 -19.24 -13.17 -13.27
N LEU A 148 -18.08 -13.59 -12.79
CA LEU A 148 -16.90 -13.94 -13.56
C LEU A 148 -16.43 -15.35 -13.19
N ASP A 149 -15.66 -15.98 -14.08
CA ASP A 149 -14.97 -17.21 -13.72
C ASP A 149 -13.73 -16.91 -12.83
N PRO A 150 -13.21 -17.90 -12.08
CA PRO A 150 -12.07 -17.69 -11.20
C PRO A 150 -10.79 -17.22 -11.93
N ALA A 151 -10.61 -17.61 -13.20
CA ALA A 151 -9.43 -17.24 -13.98
C ALA A 151 -9.45 -15.75 -14.34
N ASP A 152 -10.61 -15.22 -14.73
CA ASP A 152 -10.82 -13.81 -15.01
C ASP A 152 -10.70 -12.97 -13.73
N CYS A 153 -11.28 -13.42 -12.61
CA CYS A 153 -11.09 -12.77 -11.31
C CYS A 153 -9.62 -12.61 -10.96
N LYS A 154 -8.85 -13.72 -11.00
CA LYS A 154 -7.41 -13.71 -10.73
C LYS A 154 -6.66 -12.76 -11.65
N LYS A 155 -6.95 -12.79 -12.95
CA LYS A 155 -6.26 -11.97 -13.95
C LYS A 155 -6.55 -10.48 -13.74
N ILE A 156 -7.81 -10.10 -13.57
CA ILE A 156 -8.24 -8.71 -13.36
C ILE A 156 -7.63 -8.16 -12.08
N LEU A 157 -7.71 -8.91 -10.98
CA LEU A 157 -7.14 -8.49 -9.70
C LEU A 157 -5.62 -8.36 -9.78
N ALA A 158 -4.93 -9.30 -10.43
CA ALA A 158 -3.49 -9.21 -10.65
C ALA A 158 -3.09 -7.94 -11.44
N ASP A 159 -3.89 -7.54 -12.43
CA ASP A 159 -3.64 -6.34 -13.22
C ASP A 159 -3.96 -5.03 -12.49
N VAL A 160 -4.64 -5.08 -11.33
CA VAL A 160 -4.78 -3.92 -10.43
C VAL A 160 -3.45 -3.59 -9.77
N ALA A 161 -2.71 -4.61 -9.30
CA ALA A 161 -1.35 -4.47 -8.77
C ALA A 161 -1.14 -3.28 -7.82
N HIS A 162 -2.00 -3.17 -6.78
CA HIS A 162 -1.99 -2.06 -5.81
C HIS A 162 -2.30 -0.67 -6.40
N GLY A 163 -2.93 -0.62 -7.57
CA GLY A 163 -3.27 0.62 -8.27
C GLY A 163 -2.06 1.36 -8.85
N LEU A 164 -0.91 0.68 -8.96
CA LEU A 164 0.32 1.31 -9.43
C LEU A 164 0.33 1.52 -10.94
N PRO A 165 0.96 2.60 -11.43
CA PRO A 165 1.04 2.85 -12.86
C PRO A 165 1.86 1.77 -13.58
N ARG A 166 1.60 1.56 -14.87
CA ARG A 166 2.25 0.51 -15.66
C ARG A 166 3.78 0.67 -15.73
N ASP A 167 4.28 1.90 -15.63
CA ASP A 167 5.71 2.21 -15.67
C ASP A 167 6.35 2.32 -14.27
N PHE A 168 5.67 1.91 -13.20
CA PHE A 168 6.19 1.94 -11.83
C PHE A 168 7.53 1.22 -11.66
N ARG A 169 7.79 0.20 -12.49
CA ARG A 169 9.05 -0.59 -12.51
C ARG A 169 10.00 -0.19 -13.64
N LYS A 170 9.88 1.03 -14.19
CA LYS A 170 10.80 1.55 -15.21
C LYS A 170 12.25 1.47 -14.70
N GLY A 171 13.16 0.98 -15.54
CA GLY A 171 14.57 0.77 -15.18
C GLY A 171 14.91 -0.64 -14.70
N GLU A 172 13.91 -1.48 -14.36
CA GLU A 172 14.16 -2.81 -13.80
C GLU A 172 14.78 -3.77 -14.85
N ARG A 173 14.37 -3.64 -16.13
CA ARG A 173 14.97 -4.37 -17.24
C ARG A 173 16.46 -4.08 -17.40
N GLU A 174 16.85 -2.82 -17.35
CA GLU A 174 18.24 -2.41 -17.47
C GLU A 174 19.09 -2.94 -16.32
N LYS A 175 18.53 -3.03 -15.10
CA LYS A 175 19.21 -3.67 -13.97
C LYS A 175 19.42 -5.16 -14.22
N PHE A 176 18.38 -5.87 -14.67
CA PHE A 176 18.46 -7.29 -14.99
C PHE A 176 19.52 -7.58 -16.07
N LEU A 177 19.49 -6.84 -17.19
CA LEU A 177 20.45 -7.01 -18.27
C LEU A 177 21.91 -6.73 -17.83
N LYS A 178 22.12 -5.78 -16.91
CA LYS A 178 23.45 -5.49 -16.35
C LYS A 178 23.95 -6.59 -15.42
N ALA A 179 23.07 -7.26 -14.68
CA ALA A 179 23.43 -8.34 -13.77
C ALA A 179 23.91 -9.60 -14.52
N GLY A 180 23.40 -9.83 -15.73
CA GLY A 180 23.88 -10.88 -16.64
C GLY A 180 23.32 -12.29 -16.37
N SER A 181 22.68 -12.53 -15.22
CA SER A 181 21.87 -13.71 -14.95
C SER A 181 20.79 -13.41 -13.91
N ILE A 182 19.76 -14.27 -13.82
CA ILE A 182 18.70 -14.15 -12.80
C ILE A 182 19.25 -14.35 -11.38
N ASP A 183 20.27 -15.18 -11.21
CA ASP A 183 20.88 -15.42 -9.89
C ASP A 183 21.66 -14.19 -9.41
N GLU A 184 22.46 -13.58 -10.29
CA GLU A 184 23.21 -12.36 -9.96
C GLU A 184 22.25 -11.18 -9.77
N TYR A 185 21.19 -11.10 -10.58
CA TYR A 185 20.14 -10.10 -10.41
C TYR A 185 19.42 -10.25 -9.07
N LEU A 186 19.03 -11.47 -8.68
CA LEU A 186 18.37 -11.74 -7.42
C LEU A 186 19.29 -11.43 -6.23
N LYS A 187 20.58 -11.78 -6.33
CA LYS A 187 21.59 -11.43 -5.33
C LYS A 187 21.69 -9.91 -5.15
N GLN A 188 21.84 -9.15 -6.24
CA GLN A 188 21.88 -7.68 -6.18
C GLN A 188 20.58 -7.09 -5.63
N LYS A 189 19.43 -7.64 -6.01
CA LYS A 189 18.12 -7.23 -5.49
C LYS A 189 18.06 -7.42 -3.97
N ARG A 190 18.56 -8.55 -3.47
CA ARG A 190 18.62 -8.86 -2.03
C ARG A 190 19.59 -7.96 -1.28
N GLU A 191 20.79 -7.76 -1.80
CA GLU A 191 21.78 -6.86 -1.21
C GLU A 191 21.24 -5.43 -1.10
N ASN A 192 20.61 -4.92 -2.15
CA ASN A 192 19.99 -3.59 -2.16
C ASN A 192 18.82 -3.48 -1.16
N ALA A 193 17.96 -4.51 -1.09
CA ALA A 193 16.83 -4.52 -0.15
C ALA A 193 17.30 -4.49 1.32
N ILE A 194 18.32 -5.29 1.66
CA ILE A 194 18.90 -5.30 3.01
C ILE A 194 19.57 -3.95 3.32
N ALA A 195 20.34 -3.41 2.38
CA ALA A 195 21.00 -2.11 2.56
C ALA A 195 20.00 -0.96 2.75
N GLU A 196 18.85 -1.01 2.08
CA GLU A 196 17.75 -0.04 2.27
C GLU A 196 17.17 -0.12 3.69
N LEU A 197 16.91 -1.33 4.20
CA LEU A 197 16.45 -1.53 5.58
C LEU A 197 17.49 -1.07 6.62
N GLU A 198 18.76 -1.43 6.42
CA GLU A 198 19.86 -1.00 7.30
C GLU A 198 19.99 0.53 7.33
N LYS A 199 19.84 1.19 6.17
CA LYS A 199 19.83 2.65 6.10
C LYS A 199 18.68 3.25 6.93
N HIS A 200 17.45 2.77 6.76
CA HIS A 200 16.29 3.25 7.53
C HIS A 200 16.45 3.05 9.04
N ARG A 201 17.05 1.93 9.45
CA ARG A 201 17.42 1.68 10.85
C ARG A 201 18.45 2.70 11.34
N ASP A 202 19.52 2.91 10.59
CA ASP A 202 20.66 3.72 11.02
C ASP A 202 20.34 5.23 11.06
N ASP A 203 19.53 5.71 10.13
CA ASP A 203 19.13 7.13 10.06
C ASP A 203 17.83 7.44 10.83
N GLY A 204 17.12 6.42 11.31
CA GLY A 204 15.86 6.55 12.05
C GLY A 204 14.71 7.07 11.18
N SER A 205 14.80 6.93 9.86
CA SER A 205 13.70 7.25 8.93
C SER A 205 12.73 6.07 8.79
N LEU A 206 11.56 6.35 8.22
CA LEU A 206 10.55 5.33 7.98
C LEU A 206 10.85 4.56 6.70
N PHE A 207 10.82 3.23 6.78
CA PHE A 207 10.62 2.38 5.62
C PHE A 207 9.11 2.30 5.35
N TYR A 208 8.64 3.09 4.39
CA TYR A 208 7.21 3.38 4.20
C TYR A 208 6.57 3.99 5.47
N ASN A 209 5.91 3.16 6.27
CA ASN A 209 5.12 3.55 7.43
C ASN A 209 5.66 2.99 8.76
N GLN A 210 6.81 2.31 8.75
CA GLN A 210 7.38 1.66 9.94
C GLN A 210 8.85 2.02 10.15
N TYR A 211 9.27 2.05 11.42
CA TYR A 211 10.67 2.11 11.79
C TYR A 211 11.30 0.72 11.67
N ILE A 212 12.59 0.69 11.32
CA ILE A 212 13.35 -0.55 11.20
C ILE A 212 14.26 -0.70 12.41
N THR A 213 14.24 -1.87 13.03
CA THR A 213 15.08 -2.27 14.16
C THR A 213 16.13 -3.29 13.72
N ASP A 214 17.07 -3.64 14.61
CA ASP A 214 18.01 -4.74 14.36
C ASP A 214 17.28 -6.08 14.16
N ASP A 215 16.23 -6.35 14.95
CA ASP A 215 15.42 -7.58 14.83
C ASP A 215 14.75 -7.69 13.46
N VAL A 216 14.27 -6.57 12.90
CA VAL A 216 13.69 -6.53 11.55
C VAL A 216 14.74 -6.83 10.47
N VAL A 217 15.94 -6.25 10.59
CA VAL A 217 17.04 -6.53 9.66
C VAL A 217 17.46 -8.00 9.74
N ASP A 218 17.60 -8.54 10.94
CA ASP A 218 17.99 -9.93 11.17
C ASP A 218 16.91 -10.91 10.68
N PHE A 219 15.62 -10.59 10.87
CA PHE A 219 14.51 -11.35 10.32
C PHE A 219 14.63 -11.49 8.79
N VAL A 220 14.82 -10.39 8.06
CA VAL A 220 14.94 -10.42 6.59
C VAL A 220 16.24 -11.11 6.14
N LYS A 221 17.36 -10.91 6.85
CA LYS A 221 18.63 -11.58 6.56
C LYS A 221 18.53 -13.10 6.72
N SER A 222 17.81 -13.57 7.73
CA SER A 222 17.63 -15.00 8.02
C SER A 222 16.67 -15.71 7.06
N ARG A 223 15.85 -14.96 6.29
CA ARG A 223 14.83 -15.48 5.39
C ARG A 223 15.05 -15.01 3.94
N PRO A 224 15.72 -15.80 3.08
CA PRO A 224 15.95 -15.47 1.67
C PRO A 224 14.69 -15.13 0.87
N ASP A 225 13.57 -15.77 1.22
CA ASP A 225 12.29 -15.61 0.56
C ASP A 225 11.56 -14.30 0.89
N VAL A 226 11.85 -13.69 2.03
CA VAL A 226 11.16 -12.49 2.51
C VAL A 226 11.67 -11.26 1.76
N MET A 227 10.74 -10.39 1.33
CA MET A 227 10.96 -9.09 0.66
C MET A 227 11.55 -9.15 -0.75
N SER A 228 12.61 -9.94 -0.96
CA SER A 228 13.32 -10.03 -2.25
C SER A 228 12.92 -11.24 -3.09
N GLY A 229 12.57 -12.36 -2.43
CA GLY A 229 12.29 -13.65 -3.05
C GLY A 229 13.52 -14.57 -3.12
N GLU A 230 13.27 -15.88 -3.19
CA GLU A 230 14.29 -16.93 -3.26
C GLU A 230 14.07 -17.78 -4.51
N ARG A 231 15.13 -18.01 -5.31
CA ARG A 231 15.05 -18.92 -6.45
C ARG A 231 15.03 -20.37 -5.97
N ARG A 232 14.02 -21.14 -6.38
CA ARG A 232 13.89 -22.58 -6.16
C ARG A 232 13.67 -23.27 -7.51
N GLY A 233 14.77 -23.70 -8.14
CA GLY A 233 14.74 -24.25 -9.50
C GLY A 233 14.21 -23.23 -10.52
N ASN A 234 13.08 -23.54 -11.15
CA ASN A 234 12.40 -22.68 -12.12
C ASN A 234 11.39 -21.71 -11.49
N THR A 235 11.52 -21.39 -10.21
CA THR A 235 10.55 -20.53 -9.52
C THR A 235 11.23 -19.50 -8.65
N ILE A 236 10.55 -18.38 -8.41
CA ILE A 236 10.84 -17.46 -7.31
C ILE A 236 9.77 -17.66 -6.25
N TYR A 237 10.17 -18.11 -5.06
CA TYR A 237 9.32 -18.13 -3.88
C TYR A 237 9.47 -16.79 -3.15
N HIS A 238 8.40 -15.99 -3.11
CA HIS A 238 8.41 -14.65 -2.54
C HIS A 238 7.42 -14.55 -1.38
N THR A 239 7.93 -14.35 -0.18
CA THR A 239 7.14 -14.03 1.00
C THR A 239 7.16 -12.52 1.20
N LYS A 240 5.99 -11.91 1.40
CA LYS A 240 5.89 -10.48 1.66
C LYS A 240 6.46 -10.20 3.04
N ILE A 241 7.28 -9.15 3.15
CA ILE A 241 7.62 -8.58 4.45
C ILE A 241 6.31 -8.12 5.14
N PRO A 242 6.11 -8.36 6.44
CA PRO A 242 4.93 -7.86 7.16
C PRO A 242 4.75 -6.33 7.03
N PHE A 243 3.50 -5.86 7.17
CA PHE A 243 3.16 -4.43 7.11
C PHE A 243 3.71 -3.63 8.30
N MET A 244 3.75 -4.25 9.49
CA MET A 244 4.36 -3.75 10.71
C MET A 244 5.24 -4.86 11.29
N VAL A 245 6.52 -4.90 10.92
CA VAL A 245 7.37 -6.09 11.17
C VAL A 245 7.69 -6.25 12.64
N GLN A 246 7.95 -5.17 13.37
CA GLN A 246 8.27 -5.26 14.80
C GLN A 246 7.09 -5.86 15.57
N GLU A 247 5.89 -5.32 15.37
CA GLU A 247 4.66 -5.76 16.01
C GLU A 247 4.29 -7.20 15.61
N PHE A 248 4.55 -7.57 14.36
CA PHE A 248 4.40 -8.95 13.87
C PHE A 248 5.32 -9.93 14.61
N LEU A 249 6.57 -9.53 14.90
CA LEU A 249 7.55 -10.37 15.59
C LEU A 249 7.28 -10.48 17.10
N GLU A 250 6.78 -9.42 17.72
CA GLU A 250 6.54 -9.34 19.16
C GLU A 250 5.21 -9.98 19.59
N THR A 251 4.19 -9.91 18.73
CA THR A 251 2.86 -10.40 19.09
C THR A 251 2.81 -11.93 19.18
N THR A 252 2.02 -12.42 20.15
CA THR A 252 1.69 -13.85 20.29
C THR A 252 0.24 -14.15 19.92
N ASP A 253 -0.56 -13.11 19.65
CA ASP A 253 -1.95 -13.25 19.21
C ASP A 253 -1.98 -13.49 17.68
N GLU A 254 -2.51 -14.65 17.27
CA GLU A 254 -2.57 -15.08 15.87
C GLU A 254 -3.41 -14.14 14.99
N LYS A 255 -4.47 -13.52 15.54
CA LYS A 255 -5.32 -12.56 14.83
C LYS A 255 -4.53 -11.27 14.58
N MET A 256 -3.83 -10.77 15.60
CA MET A 256 -2.98 -9.58 15.48
C MET A 256 -1.76 -9.83 14.60
N LYS A 257 -1.19 -11.03 14.62
CA LYS A 257 -0.07 -11.40 13.76
C LYS A 257 -0.45 -11.27 12.28
N ARG A 258 -1.62 -11.80 11.89
CA ARG A 258 -2.17 -11.63 10.55
C ARG A 258 -2.47 -10.18 10.21
N TYR A 259 -3.01 -9.43 11.17
CA TYR A 259 -3.28 -8.00 11.02
C TYR A 259 -2.00 -7.20 10.70
N TYR A 260 -0.92 -7.41 11.47
CA TYR A 260 0.37 -6.76 11.24
C TYR A 260 1.10 -7.26 9.99
N ALA A 261 0.75 -8.43 9.46
CA ALA A 261 1.25 -8.91 8.18
C ALA A 261 0.52 -8.29 6.96
N CYS A 262 -0.75 -7.91 7.10
CA CYS A 262 -1.56 -7.45 5.98
C CYS A 262 -1.22 -6.02 5.55
N HIS A 263 -0.73 -5.85 4.32
CA HIS A 263 -0.45 -4.53 3.73
C HIS A 263 -1.70 -3.80 3.23
N CYS A 264 -2.78 -4.53 2.92
CA CYS A 264 -3.87 -3.97 2.15
C CYS A 264 -4.89 -3.26 3.05
N ALA A 265 -4.91 -1.93 3.03
CA ALA A 265 -5.93 -1.12 3.74
C ALA A 265 -7.37 -1.45 3.32
N TRP A 266 -7.57 -2.05 2.14
CA TRP A 266 -8.88 -2.49 1.66
C TRP A 266 -9.36 -3.81 2.24
N ALA A 267 -8.50 -4.56 2.95
CA ALA A 267 -8.87 -5.86 3.51
C ALA A 267 -8.40 -6.05 4.96
N ARG A 268 -7.35 -5.37 5.41
CA ARG A 268 -6.72 -5.61 6.71
C ARG A 268 -7.70 -5.56 7.88
N GLU A 269 -8.61 -4.58 7.92
CA GLU A 269 -9.60 -4.46 9.00
C GLU A 269 -10.55 -5.65 9.10
N SER A 270 -10.78 -6.39 8.00
CA SER A 270 -11.61 -7.60 8.03
C SER A 270 -11.00 -8.72 8.85
N ILE A 271 -9.69 -8.66 9.10
CA ILE A 271 -9.02 -9.59 10.02
C ILE A 271 -9.48 -9.34 11.45
N LEU A 272 -9.87 -8.11 11.81
CA LEU A 272 -10.33 -7.75 13.15
C LEU A 272 -11.84 -7.92 13.34
N ASP A 273 -12.62 -7.70 12.28
CA ASP A 273 -14.09 -7.72 12.29
C ASP A 273 -14.66 -9.06 11.78
N ASP A 274 -15.10 -9.92 12.71
CA ASP A 274 -15.64 -11.25 12.39
C ASP A 274 -16.98 -11.19 11.60
N GLU A 275 -17.60 -10.02 11.46
CA GLU A 275 -18.84 -9.81 10.67
C GLU A 275 -18.55 -9.45 9.19
N VAL A 276 -17.29 -9.18 8.85
CA VAL A 276 -16.88 -8.84 7.48
C VAL A 276 -15.87 -9.85 6.97
N ASP A 277 -16.34 -10.75 6.11
CA ASP A 277 -15.49 -11.72 5.43
C ASP A 277 -15.08 -11.21 4.03
N VAL A 278 -13.81 -10.82 3.87
CA VAL A 278 -13.24 -10.45 2.56
C VAL A 278 -12.56 -11.68 1.98
N SER A 279 -13.07 -12.17 0.83
CA SER A 279 -12.50 -13.32 0.14
C SER A 279 -11.02 -13.12 -0.19
N SER A 280 -10.23 -14.17 0.03
CA SER A 280 -8.81 -14.21 -0.28
C SER A 280 -8.51 -14.03 -1.77
N GLU A 281 -9.49 -14.21 -2.66
CA GLU A 281 -9.33 -13.92 -4.09
C GLU A 281 -8.83 -12.49 -4.31
N PHE A 282 -9.24 -11.54 -3.46
CA PHE A 282 -8.76 -10.15 -3.54
C PHE A 282 -7.23 -10.03 -3.40
N CYS A 283 -6.59 -10.97 -2.71
CA CYS A 283 -5.13 -11.00 -2.56
C CYS A 283 -4.39 -11.28 -3.87
N HIS A 284 -5.07 -11.67 -4.95
CA HIS A 284 -4.49 -11.70 -6.29
C HIS A 284 -3.98 -10.31 -6.75
N CYS A 285 -4.52 -9.22 -6.21
CA CYS A 285 -3.95 -7.88 -6.35
C CYS A 285 -2.51 -7.78 -5.81
N SER A 286 -2.25 -8.40 -4.65
CA SER A 286 -0.90 -8.51 -4.09
C SER A 286 0.00 -9.44 -4.89
N GLY A 287 -0.56 -10.51 -5.47
CA GLY A 287 0.17 -11.38 -6.40
C GLY A 287 0.65 -10.64 -7.64
N GLY A 288 -0.22 -9.84 -8.25
CA GLY A 288 0.11 -8.91 -9.33
C GLY A 288 1.24 -7.95 -8.98
N PHE A 289 1.12 -7.25 -7.85
CA PHE A 289 2.17 -6.38 -7.32
C PHE A 289 3.52 -7.12 -7.16
N THR A 290 3.48 -8.36 -6.66
CA THR A 290 4.66 -9.16 -6.33
C THR A 290 5.39 -9.64 -7.58
N LYS A 291 4.68 -10.01 -8.64
CA LYS A 291 5.28 -10.43 -9.91
C LYS A 291 5.75 -9.27 -10.81
N GLN A 292 5.15 -8.08 -10.65
CA GLN A 292 5.44 -6.90 -11.49
C GLN A 292 6.93 -6.57 -11.69
N PRO A 293 7.81 -6.56 -10.65
CA PRO A 293 9.24 -6.31 -10.88
C PRO A 293 9.93 -7.41 -11.69
N TRP A 294 9.46 -8.66 -11.60
CA TRP A 294 10.00 -9.78 -12.38
C TRP A 294 9.56 -9.71 -13.83
N GLU A 295 8.29 -9.38 -14.07
CA GLU A 295 7.76 -9.14 -15.42
C GLU A 295 8.48 -7.97 -16.10
N ALA A 296 8.75 -6.90 -15.36
CA ALA A 296 9.52 -5.76 -15.86
C ALA A 296 10.98 -6.12 -16.17
N ALA A 297 11.63 -6.91 -15.31
CA ALA A 297 12.99 -7.38 -15.53
C ALA A 297 13.10 -8.28 -16.78
N LEU A 298 12.20 -9.26 -16.89
CA LEU A 298 12.20 -10.30 -17.94
C LEU A 298 11.46 -9.88 -19.21
N ASP A 299 10.77 -8.74 -19.19
CA ASP A 299 10.03 -8.16 -20.32
C ASP A 299 8.99 -9.12 -20.90
N GLN A 300 8.30 -9.84 -20.02
CA GLN A 300 7.22 -10.75 -20.38
C GLN A 300 6.28 -10.99 -19.19
N PRO A 301 4.99 -11.31 -19.43
CA PRO A 301 4.09 -11.75 -18.37
C PRO A 301 4.57 -13.04 -17.71
N LEU A 302 4.36 -13.15 -16.40
CA LEU A 302 4.69 -14.33 -15.61
C LEU A 302 3.45 -14.88 -14.92
N GLU A 303 3.39 -16.21 -14.88
CA GLU A 303 2.43 -16.94 -14.08
C GLU A 303 2.86 -16.98 -12.63
N TYR A 304 1.88 -17.00 -11.73
CA TYR A 304 2.13 -17.15 -10.31
C TYR A 304 1.03 -17.95 -9.62
N GLU A 305 1.39 -18.49 -8.46
CA GLU A 305 0.48 -19.13 -7.51
C GLU A 305 0.51 -18.35 -6.19
N MET A 306 -0.65 -18.11 -5.60
CA MET A 306 -0.77 -17.58 -4.24
C MET A 306 -0.76 -18.79 -3.29
N VAL A 307 0.33 -18.95 -2.54
CA VAL A 307 0.56 -20.12 -1.69
C VAL A 307 0.04 -19.92 -0.28
N LYS A 308 0.15 -18.68 0.23
CA LYS A 308 -0.36 -18.30 1.54
C LYS A 308 -1.03 -16.94 1.48
N SER A 309 -2.07 -16.76 2.27
CA SER A 309 -2.73 -15.47 2.46
C SER A 309 -3.24 -15.32 3.88
N VAL A 310 -3.04 -14.13 4.45
CA VAL A 310 -3.59 -13.78 5.77
C VAL A 310 -5.12 -13.83 5.81
N LEU A 311 -5.78 -13.62 4.67
CA LEU A 311 -7.24 -13.78 4.56
C LEU A 311 -7.68 -15.24 4.50
N GLN A 312 -6.76 -16.18 4.24
CA GLN A 312 -7.00 -17.63 4.35
C GLN A 312 -6.68 -18.18 5.75
N GLY A 313 -6.17 -17.34 6.65
CA GLY A 313 -5.75 -17.75 7.99
C GLY A 313 -4.27 -18.02 8.16
N ASP A 314 -3.44 -17.84 7.11
CA ASP A 314 -1.99 -17.93 7.25
C ASP A 314 -1.40 -16.73 8.00
N ASP A 315 -0.27 -16.90 8.68
CA ASP A 315 0.43 -15.80 9.35
C ASP A 315 1.07 -14.80 8.36
N GLU A 316 1.35 -15.22 7.13
CA GLU A 316 2.11 -14.44 6.14
C GLU A 316 1.54 -14.65 4.72
N CYS A 317 1.80 -13.69 3.82
CA CYS A 317 1.43 -13.83 2.41
C CYS A 317 2.63 -14.30 1.59
N SER A 318 2.46 -15.35 0.78
CA SER A 318 3.53 -15.85 -0.09
C SER A 318 3.04 -16.23 -1.47
N PHE A 319 3.90 -16.01 -2.47
CA PHE A 319 3.62 -16.23 -3.88
C PHE A 319 4.77 -17.01 -4.52
N VAL A 320 4.43 -17.94 -5.41
CA VAL A 320 5.39 -18.65 -6.26
C VAL A 320 5.25 -18.12 -7.67
N ILE A 321 6.30 -17.50 -8.19
CA ILE A 321 6.35 -16.96 -9.56
C ILE A 321 7.10 -17.96 -10.44
N GLN A 322 6.48 -18.34 -11.55
CA GLN A 322 7.07 -19.27 -12.52
C GLN A 322 8.03 -18.51 -13.43
N LEU A 323 9.28 -18.99 -13.49
CA LEU A 323 10.27 -18.44 -14.41
C LEU A 323 10.13 -19.08 -15.81
N PRO A 324 10.52 -18.35 -16.88
CA PRO A 324 10.66 -18.93 -18.21
C PRO A 324 11.75 -20.01 -18.24
N LYS A 325 11.56 -21.07 -19.03
CA LYS A 325 12.50 -22.22 -19.08
C LYS A 325 13.94 -21.83 -19.44
N ASP A 326 14.10 -20.80 -20.25
CA ASP A 326 15.38 -20.36 -20.79
C ASP A 326 15.98 -19.17 -20.04
N VAL A 327 15.46 -18.84 -18.84
CA VAL A 327 16.07 -17.79 -18.01
C VAL A 327 17.32 -18.32 -17.30
N GLU A 328 18.47 -17.82 -17.71
CA GLU A 328 19.77 -18.14 -17.10
C GLU A 328 20.09 -17.23 -15.91
#